data_AF-A0AAE1U770-F1
#
_entry.id   AF-A0AAE1U770-F1
#
_cell.length_a   1.000
_cell.length_b   1.000
_cell.length_c   1.000
_cell.angle_alpha   90.00
_cell.angle_beta   90.00
_cell.angle_gamma   90.00
#
_symmetry.space_group_name_H-M   'P 1'
#
loop_
_entity.id
_entity.type
_entity.pdbx_description
1 polymer ?
#
loop_
_entity_poly.entity_id
_entity_poly.type
_entity_poly.pdbx_seq_one_letter_code
_entity_poly.pdbx_strand_id
1 'polypeptide(L)'
;MFFSPAVILVTGVSGYLGSHVAKQLLEEGYRVRGTVRSLENEAKVNPIKNLVPDAKFPIELVAADLTKDEGWDKAVEGCTGVMHVASPFPDGTNKVVTEEEVMGPAKEGTLIVLKAITAHAPTVRRVVQTSSFAAVFGEIVPEADKVYTEESWTDVDSPTLDAYTKSKAAAEKAAWDYVKELPDDQKFELAVVNPVLIMGPPLFEAHKNATSVSIMGQIVNKSMPGVPRVSFPMCDVRDVAKAHVKALTLPEAANNRHIVYTDTVWMKDMAMAVAKEFKPQGYSIPTSQLPYFMVWMAGCFNKGIKNTVLPRVGKIIKTDNTRMTEVLGVQPTPIENTFQDMVYAMVDLGIVRKAKKYKQAGSRAEVPAVNGEVEEEKKEEKEGEKTEEGGEKELEPEDKEEKKDAEEIKDDKPAEKKEEEKEEKKEEETGGGGAKEEKKEGEAEK
;
A
#
# COMPACT_ATOMS: atom_id res chain seq x y z
N MET A 1 -25.04 34.52 -1.49
CA MET A 1 -24.84 33.21 -2.14
C MET A 1 -24.67 32.17 -1.05
N PHE A 2 -25.27 30.99 -1.18
CA PHE A 2 -24.89 29.85 -0.33
C PHE A 2 -23.60 29.25 -0.90
N PHE A 3 -22.49 29.34 -0.16
CA PHE A 3 -21.31 28.56 -0.49
C PHE A 3 -21.63 27.09 -0.22
N SER A 4 -21.57 26.25 -1.25
CA SER A 4 -21.57 24.79 -1.05
C SER A 4 -20.35 24.43 -0.19
N PRO A 5 -20.48 23.61 0.87
CA PRO A 5 -19.36 23.29 1.73
C PRO A 5 -18.27 22.56 0.95
N ALA A 6 -17.01 22.95 1.22
CA ALA A 6 -15.80 22.52 0.53
C ALA A 6 -15.76 21.00 0.28
N VAL A 7 -15.68 20.62 -1.00
CA VAL A 7 -15.46 19.24 -1.44
C VAL A 7 -13.97 19.05 -1.66
N ILE A 8 -13.40 18.06 -0.97
CA ILE A 8 -12.00 17.68 -1.06
C ILE A 8 -11.91 16.34 -1.78
N LEU A 9 -11.17 16.31 -2.90
CA LEU A 9 -10.88 15.07 -3.61
C LEU A 9 -9.72 14.33 -2.92
N VAL A 10 -9.84 13.01 -2.74
CA VAL A 10 -8.76 12.13 -2.31
C VAL A 10 -8.54 11.06 -3.38
N THR A 11 -7.44 11.15 -4.13
CA THR A 11 -7.19 10.18 -5.20
C THR A 11 -6.72 8.84 -4.61
N GLY A 12 -7.25 7.71 -5.11
CA GLY A 12 -6.84 6.38 -4.65
C GLY A 12 -7.26 6.10 -3.20
N VAL A 13 -8.47 6.50 -2.82
CA VAL A 13 -8.94 6.52 -1.43
C VAL A 13 -8.94 5.14 -0.75
N SER A 14 -9.10 4.05 -1.53
CA SER A 14 -9.00 2.67 -1.03
C SER A 14 -7.56 2.17 -0.85
N GLY A 15 -6.58 3.10 -0.81
CA GLY A 15 -5.18 2.84 -0.53
C GLY A 15 -4.84 3.00 0.95
N TYR A 16 -3.71 2.42 1.36
CA TYR A 16 -3.26 2.41 2.76
C TYR A 16 -3.17 3.83 3.37
N LEU A 17 -2.55 4.79 2.68
CA LEU A 17 -2.54 6.20 3.13
C LEU A 17 -3.83 6.94 2.77
N GLY A 18 -4.39 6.73 1.58
CA GLY A 18 -5.58 7.44 1.09
C GLY A 18 -6.80 7.28 2.01
N SER A 19 -6.95 6.10 2.61
CA SER A 19 -8.02 5.82 3.58
C SER A 19 -7.81 6.54 4.91
N HIS A 20 -6.59 6.64 5.42
CA HIS A 20 -6.29 7.47 6.61
C HIS A 20 -6.49 8.97 6.34
N VAL A 21 -6.12 9.46 5.16
CA VAL A 21 -6.36 10.86 4.74
C VAL A 21 -7.87 11.15 4.68
N ALA A 22 -8.66 10.26 4.06
CA ALA A 22 -10.11 10.40 4.02
C ALA A 22 -10.77 10.27 5.40
N LYS A 23 -10.28 9.39 6.28
CA LYS A 23 -10.79 9.24 7.66
C LYS A 23 -10.70 10.57 8.41
N GLN A 24 -9.52 11.19 8.44
CA GLN A 24 -9.30 12.45 9.15
C GLN A 24 -10.08 13.62 8.53
N LEU A 25 -10.25 13.66 7.20
CA LEU A 25 -11.10 14.67 6.54
C LEU A 25 -12.59 14.51 6.89
N LEU A 26 -13.10 13.27 6.97
CA LEU A 26 -14.48 13.01 7.40
C LEU A 26 -14.69 13.35 8.89
N GLU A 27 -13.69 13.07 9.73
CA GLU A 27 -13.67 13.40 11.17
C GLU A 27 -13.60 14.92 11.41
N GLU A 28 -12.80 15.68 10.65
CA GLU A 28 -12.83 17.15 10.66
C GLU A 28 -14.09 17.73 9.94
N GLY A 29 -14.98 16.88 9.40
CA GLY A 29 -16.30 17.25 8.90
C GLY A 29 -16.34 17.83 7.48
N TYR A 30 -15.30 17.59 6.67
CA TYR A 30 -15.26 17.95 5.25
C TYR A 30 -16.19 17.06 4.41
N ARG A 31 -16.55 17.53 3.21
CA ARG A 31 -17.08 16.63 2.17
C ARG A 31 -15.91 15.98 1.45
N VAL A 32 -15.82 14.66 1.52
CA VAL A 32 -14.79 13.89 0.82
C VAL A 32 -15.39 13.25 -0.42
N ARG A 33 -14.72 13.43 -1.57
CA ARG A 33 -14.87 12.59 -2.75
C ARG A 33 -13.61 11.75 -2.90
N GLY A 34 -13.75 10.44 -3.06
CA GLY A 34 -12.62 9.52 -3.21
C GLY A 34 -12.58 8.87 -4.60
N THR A 35 -11.41 8.75 -5.22
CA THR A 35 -11.27 7.97 -6.46
C THR A 35 -10.87 6.51 -6.19
N VAL A 36 -11.46 5.60 -6.97
CA VAL A 36 -11.10 4.17 -7.02
C VAL A 36 -11.02 3.71 -8.48
N ARG A 37 -10.17 2.72 -8.79
CA ARG A 37 -10.00 2.23 -10.18
C ARG A 37 -11.26 1.57 -10.78
N SER A 38 -12.03 0.88 -9.94
CA SER A 38 -13.38 0.40 -10.26
C SER A 38 -14.24 0.43 -8.99
N LEU A 39 -15.51 0.81 -9.17
CA LEU A 39 -16.55 0.82 -8.13
C LEU A 39 -17.07 -0.59 -7.83
N GLU A 40 -16.82 -1.56 -8.73
CA GLU A 40 -17.24 -2.97 -8.62
C GLU A 40 -16.34 -3.77 -7.66
N ASN A 41 -15.20 -3.21 -7.25
CA ASN A 41 -14.28 -3.87 -6.31
C ASN A 41 -14.79 -3.71 -4.87
N GLU A 42 -15.86 -4.41 -4.53
CA GLU A 42 -16.55 -4.31 -3.23
C GLU A 42 -15.62 -4.44 -2.02
N ALA A 43 -14.64 -5.35 -2.08
CA ALA A 43 -13.63 -5.55 -1.02
C ALA A 43 -12.74 -4.32 -0.76
N LYS A 44 -12.66 -3.36 -1.69
CA LYS A 44 -11.98 -2.06 -1.53
C LYS A 44 -12.95 -0.88 -1.37
N VAL A 45 -14.20 -1.04 -1.80
CA VAL A 45 -15.21 0.02 -1.90
C VAL A 45 -16.14 0.05 -0.69
N ASN A 46 -16.66 -1.10 -0.26
CA ASN A 46 -17.61 -1.16 0.85
C ASN A 46 -16.99 -0.75 2.21
N PRO A 47 -15.73 -1.11 2.55
CA PRO A 47 -15.10 -0.61 3.77
C PRO A 47 -14.88 0.91 3.77
N ILE A 48 -14.70 1.52 2.59
CA ILE A 48 -14.54 2.98 2.45
C ILE A 48 -15.87 3.71 2.66
N LYS A 49 -17.00 3.18 2.16
CA LYS A 49 -18.34 3.76 2.39
C LYS A 49 -18.65 3.94 3.88
N ASN A 50 -18.16 3.01 4.71
CA ASN A 50 -18.39 2.96 6.16
C ASN A 50 -17.15 3.41 6.98
N LEU A 51 -16.20 4.12 6.38
CA LEU A 51 -14.91 4.50 6.97
C LEU A 51 -15.04 5.35 8.26
N VAL A 52 -16.08 6.18 8.32
CA VAL A 52 -16.50 6.95 9.49
C VAL A 52 -18.04 6.93 9.50
N PRO A 53 -18.71 6.04 10.26
CA PRO A 53 -20.16 5.86 10.19
C PRO A 53 -20.97 7.12 10.53
N ASP A 54 -20.55 7.86 11.55
CA ASP A 54 -21.20 9.09 12.02
C ASP A 54 -20.71 10.36 11.28
N ALA A 55 -20.12 10.21 10.08
CA ALA A 55 -19.62 11.34 9.32
C ALA A 55 -20.74 12.32 8.94
N LYS A 56 -20.48 13.61 9.14
CA LYS A 56 -21.39 14.73 8.80
C LYS A 56 -21.87 14.70 7.34
N PHE A 57 -21.06 14.13 6.44
CA PHE A 57 -21.41 13.84 5.06
C PHE A 57 -20.87 12.45 4.70
N PRO A 58 -21.63 11.59 3.99
CA PRO A 58 -21.10 10.34 3.47
C PRO A 58 -20.04 10.62 2.39
N ILE A 59 -19.09 9.71 2.24
CA ILE A 59 -18.06 9.81 1.20
C ILE A 59 -18.64 9.52 -0.18
N GLU A 60 -18.40 10.42 -1.13
CA GLU A 60 -18.71 10.22 -2.55
C GLU A 60 -17.59 9.38 -3.20
N LEU A 61 -17.91 8.40 -4.06
CA LEU A 61 -16.91 7.57 -4.73
C LEU A 61 -17.05 7.66 -6.26
N VAL A 62 -15.94 7.96 -6.93
CA VAL A 62 -15.87 8.12 -8.40
C VAL A 62 -14.86 7.12 -8.98
N ALA A 63 -15.20 6.53 -10.11
CA ALA A 63 -14.29 5.68 -10.88
C ALA A 63 -13.29 6.56 -11.66
N ALA A 64 -11.99 6.41 -11.40
CA ALA A 64 -10.91 7.02 -12.17
C ALA A 64 -9.61 6.23 -11.97
N ASP A 65 -8.76 6.15 -13.00
CA ASP A 65 -7.44 5.51 -12.94
C ASP A 65 -6.35 6.45 -13.48
N LEU A 66 -5.13 6.32 -12.97
CA LEU A 66 -4.02 7.23 -13.33
C LEU A 66 -3.44 6.94 -14.73
N THR A 67 -3.85 5.85 -15.36
CA THR A 67 -3.44 5.43 -16.72
C THR A 67 -4.55 5.66 -17.76
N LYS A 68 -5.53 6.53 -17.46
CA LYS A 68 -6.78 6.73 -18.22
C LYS A 68 -7.30 8.14 -18.04
N ASP A 69 -7.74 8.79 -19.11
CA ASP A 69 -8.32 10.14 -19.06
C ASP A 69 -9.76 10.13 -18.51
N GLU A 70 -10.47 9.00 -18.59
CA GLU A 70 -11.89 8.92 -18.24
C GLU A 70 -12.18 9.05 -16.73
N GLY A 71 -13.18 9.87 -16.39
CA GLY A 71 -13.71 10.02 -15.03
C GLY A 71 -13.01 11.09 -14.18
N TRP A 72 -11.88 11.64 -14.64
CA TRP A 72 -11.19 12.72 -13.94
C TRP A 72 -11.98 14.03 -13.93
N ASP A 73 -12.79 14.29 -14.96
CA ASP A 73 -13.77 15.37 -15.03
C ASP A 73 -14.68 15.39 -13.78
N LYS A 74 -15.37 14.28 -13.53
CA LYS A 74 -16.28 14.08 -12.40
C LYS A 74 -15.54 13.97 -11.07
N ALA A 75 -14.30 13.48 -11.08
CA ALA A 75 -13.48 13.44 -9.89
C ALA A 75 -13.20 14.87 -9.36
N VAL A 76 -12.86 15.82 -10.24
CA VAL A 76 -12.51 17.19 -9.82
C VAL A 76 -13.70 18.15 -9.75
N GLU A 77 -14.84 17.86 -10.40
CA GLU A 77 -15.98 18.77 -10.54
C GLU A 77 -16.41 19.41 -9.20
N GLY A 78 -16.29 20.74 -9.10
CA GLY A 78 -16.69 21.51 -7.91
C GLY A 78 -15.81 21.34 -6.67
N CYS A 79 -14.70 20.59 -6.76
CA CYS A 79 -13.73 20.47 -5.67
C CYS A 79 -13.03 21.81 -5.39
N THR A 80 -12.71 22.05 -4.12
CA THR A 80 -11.97 23.24 -3.66
C THR A 80 -10.54 22.93 -3.24
N GLY A 81 -10.22 21.66 -3.04
CA GLY A 81 -8.87 21.17 -2.78
C GLY A 81 -8.73 19.69 -3.17
N VAL A 82 -7.49 19.25 -3.42
CA VAL A 82 -7.20 17.88 -3.88
C VAL A 82 -6.03 17.29 -3.11
N MET A 83 -6.25 16.15 -2.45
CA MET A 83 -5.22 15.25 -1.94
C MET A 83 -4.85 14.26 -3.04
N HIS A 84 -3.76 14.51 -3.76
CA HIS A 84 -3.25 13.60 -4.78
C HIS A 84 -2.37 12.52 -4.12
N VAL A 85 -3.02 11.47 -3.60
CA VAL A 85 -2.40 10.37 -2.85
C VAL A 85 -2.17 9.12 -3.70
N ALA A 86 -2.95 8.95 -4.77
CA ALA A 86 -2.78 7.86 -5.71
C ALA A 86 -1.42 7.92 -6.42
N SER A 87 -0.87 6.75 -6.71
CA SER A 87 0.32 6.56 -7.52
C SER A 87 0.16 5.24 -8.27
N PRO A 88 0.66 5.09 -9.51
CA PRO A 88 1.08 3.77 -9.94
C PRO A 88 2.13 3.29 -8.92
N PHE A 89 1.97 2.06 -8.46
CA PHE A 89 2.91 1.39 -7.57
C PHE A 89 3.04 -0.03 -8.11
N PRO A 90 4.26 -0.57 -8.32
CA PRO A 90 4.41 -1.93 -8.83
C PRO A 90 3.66 -2.94 -7.97
N ASP A 91 2.72 -3.68 -8.57
CA ASP A 91 2.08 -4.80 -7.90
C ASP A 91 3.19 -5.78 -7.47
N GLY A 92 3.24 -6.09 -6.16
CA GLY A 92 4.40 -6.69 -5.45
C GLY A 92 4.87 -8.09 -5.88
N THR A 93 4.48 -8.52 -7.07
CA THR A 93 5.18 -9.51 -7.89
C THR A 93 6.68 -9.19 -8.01
N ASN A 94 7.54 -10.21 -8.04
CA ASN A 94 8.99 -10.05 -8.26
C ASN A 94 9.35 -9.73 -9.73
N LYS A 95 8.52 -8.97 -10.45
CA LYS A 95 8.87 -8.45 -11.78
C LYS A 95 9.95 -7.38 -11.63
N VAL A 96 11.02 -7.51 -12.41
CA VAL A 96 11.94 -6.39 -12.64
C VAL A 96 11.24 -5.45 -13.62
N VAL A 97 10.65 -4.38 -13.08
CA VAL A 97 10.01 -3.34 -13.87
C VAL A 97 11.09 -2.36 -14.35
N THR A 98 11.07 -1.98 -15.63
CA THR A 98 12.08 -1.09 -16.23
C THR A 98 11.90 0.36 -15.78
N GLU A 99 12.90 1.21 -16.06
CA GLU A 99 12.81 2.65 -15.78
C GLU A 99 11.66 3.32 -16.55
N GLU A 100 11.50 2.97 -17.83
CA GLU A 100 10.43 3.45 -18.71
C GLU A 100 9.05 3.01 -18.21
N GLU A 101 8.91 1.74 -17.81
CA GLU A 101 7.67 1.13 -17.31
C GLU A 101 7.16 1.75 -15.98
N VAL A 102 7.99 2.44 -15.20
CA VAL A 102 7.56 3.13 -13.96
C VAL A 102 7.57 4.66 -14.11
N MET A 103 8.59 5.26 -14.74
CA MET A 103 8.75 6.72 -14.75
C MET A 103 7.67 7.42 -15.59
N GLY A 104 7.37 6.91 -16.79
CA GLY A 104 6.34 7.46 -17.67
C GLY A 104 4.98 7.49 -16.98
N PRO A 105 4.42 6.34 -16.57
CA PRO A 105 3.13 6.27 -15.88
C PRO A 105 3.05 7.08 -14.57
N ALA A 106 4.16 7.23 -13.82
CA ALA A 106 4.17 8.05 -12.60
C ALA A 106 4.10 9.56 -12.88
N LYS A 107 4.80 10.02 -13.92
CA LYS A 107 4.73 11.41 -14.40
C LYS A 107 3.37 11.71 -15.04
N GLU A 108 2.91 10.85 -15.94
CA GLU A 108 1.63 11.00 -16.64
C GLU A 108 0.45 10.94 -15.67
N GLY A 109 0.45 9.96 -14.76
CA GLY A 109 -0.55 9.83 -13.70
C GLY A 109 -0.57 10.98 -12.69
N THR A 110 0.52 11.75 -12.57
CA THR A 110 0.50 13.01 -11.83
C THR A 110 -0.15 14.11 -12.67
N LEU A 111 0.35 14.30 -13.90
CA LEU A 111 -0.09 15.37 -14.80
C LEU A 111 -1.56 15.25 -15.23
N ILE A 112 -2.12 14.03 -15.33
CA ILE A 112 -3.52 13.80 -15.71
C ILE A 112 -4.49 14.46 -14.71
N VAL A 113 -4.17 14.40 -13.41
CA VAL A 113 -4.99 15.01 -12.35
C VAL A 113 -4.82 16.52 -12.35
N LEU A 114 -3.60 17.03 -12.52
CA LEU A 114 -3.34 18.48 -12.57
C LEU A 114 -3.99 19.14 -13.80
N LYS A 115 -4.00 18.46 -14.96
CA LYS A 115 -4.71 18.88 -16.17
C LYS A 115 -6.23 18.84 -16.00
N ALA A 116 -6.77 17.81 -15.35
CA ALA A 116 -8.20 17.75 -15.06
C ALA A 116 -8.64 18.92 -14.17
N ILE A 117 -7.84 19.27 -13.15
CA ILE A 117 -8.10 20.40 -12.26
C ILE A 117 -8.19 21.72 -13.05
N THR A 118 -7.24 22.02 -13.93
CA THR A 118 -7.24 23.28 -14.70
C THR A 118 -8.35 23.31 -15.76
N ALA A 119 -8.69 22.17 -16.37
CA ALA A 119 -9.74 22.07 -17.38
C ALA A 119 -11.18 22.08 -16.79
N HIS A 120 -11.39 21.54 -15.60
CA HIS A 120 -12.74 21.24 -15.08
C HIS A 120 -13.01 21.72 -13.64
N ALA A 121 -12.01 22.18 -12.90
CA ALA A 121 -12.17 22.62 -11.51
C ALA A 121 -11.36 23.88 -11.14
N PRO A 122 -11.61 25.05 -11.79
CA PRO A 122 -11.02 26.34 -11.41
C PRO A 122 -11.44 26.83 -10.00
N THR A 123 -12.27 26.07 -9.30
CA THR A 123 -12.59 26.23 -7.87
C THR A 123 -11.50 25.68 -6.93
N VAL A 124 -10.60 24.80 -7.41
CA VAL A 124 -9.49 24.27 -6.61
C VAL A 124 -8.52 25.40 -6.27
N ARG A 125 -8.22 25.56 -4.98
CA ARG A 125 -7.24 26.54 -4.48
C ARG A 125 -5.90 25.92 -4.14
N ARG A 126 -5.90 24.65 -3.70
CA ARG A 126 -4.68 23.93 -3.33
C ARG A 126 -4.72 22.45 -3.70
N VAL A 127 -3.60 21.96 -4.19
CA VAL A 127 -3.30 20.53 -4.34
C VAL A 127 -2.25 20.14 -3.31
N VAL A 128 -2.48 19.03 -2.60
CA VAL A 128 -1.51 18.39 -1.72
C VAL A 128 -1.10 17.06 -2.35
N GLN A 129 0.14 16.98 -2.84
CA GLN A 129 0.66 15.77 -3.48
C GLN A 129 1.39 14.89 -2.47
N THR A 130 1.08 13.59 -2.45
CA THR A 130 1.93 12.58 -1.82
C THR A 130 3.09 12.22 -2.75
N SER A 131 4.26 12.81 -2.49
CA SER A 131 5.52 12.38 -3.11
C SER A 131 6.10 11.20 -2.31
N SER A 132 7.39 11.24 -2.01
CA SER A 132 8.14 10.23 -1.28
C SER A 132 9.43 10.87 -0.77
N PHE A 133 9.99 10.38 0.33
CA PHE A 133 11.38 10.68 0.69
C PHE A 133 12.36 10.18 -0.40
N ALA A 134 11.95 9.28 -1.28
CA ALA A 134 12.70 8.88 -2.48
C ALA A 134 12.80 9.98 -3.57
N ALA A 135 12.14 11.14 -3.40
CA ALA A 135 12.38 12.35 -4.20
C ALA A 135 13.36 13.34 -3.51
N VAL A 136 13.74 13.04 -2.27
CA VAL A 136 14.65 13.82 -1.42
C VAL A 136 16.01 13.13 -1.32
N PHE A 137 15.99 11.83 -0.98
CA PHE A 137 17.13 10.95 -0.84
C PHE A 137 17.22 9.95 -2.01
N GLY A 138 18.14 10.23 -2.93
CA GLY A 138 18.28 9.54 -4.22
C GLY A 138 19.58 8.74 -4.37
N GLU A 139 20.03 8.07 -3.30
CA GLU A 139 21.34 7.42 -3.25
C GLU A 139 21.20 6.01 -2.65
N ILE A 140 21.80 4.96 -3.24
CA ILE A 140 21.81 3.62 -2.59
C ILE A 140 22.59 3.67 -1.26
N VAL A 141 23.64 4.50 -1.23
CA VAL A 141 24.53 4.70 -0.09
C VAL A 141 24.37 6.14 0.38
N PRO A 142 23.88 6.40 1.60
CA PRO A 142 23.88 7.76 2.12
C PRO A 142 25.32 8.26 2.29
N GLU A 143 25.54 9.52 1.98
CA GLU A 143 26.74 10.25 2.37
C GLU A 143 26.91 10.24 3.89
N ALA A 144 28.17 10.22 4.35
CA ALA A 144 28.46 10.29 5.77
C ALA A 144 28.06 11.66 6.33
N ASP A 145 27.29 11.64 7.43
CA ASP A 145 26.88 12.81 8.21
C ASP A 145 26.01 13.89 7.51
N LYS A 146 25.73 13.76 6.21
CA LYS A 146 24.71 14.54 5.48
C LYS A 146 23.33 14.35 6.11
N VAL A 147 22.65 15.46 6.37
CA VAL A 147 21.23 15.50 6.79
C VAL A 147 20.42 15.94 5.58
N TYR A 148 19.46 15.12 5.15
CA TYR A 148 18.62 15.43 3.99
C TYR A 148 17.38 16.20 4.46
N THR A 149 17.11 17.34 3.82
CA THR A 149 16.05 18.31 4.15
C THR A 149 15.09 18.48 2.96
N GLU A 150 14.04 19.27 3.12
CA GLU A 150 13.10 19.64 2.03
C GLU A 150 13.78 20.32 0.83
N GLU A 151 14.95 20.91 1.00
CA GLU A 151 15.76 21.49 -0.09
C GLU A 151 16.53 20.42 -0.88
N SER A 152 16.73 19.24 -0.29
CA SER A 152 17.46 18.14 -0.92
C SER A 152 16.63 17.47 -2.02
N TRP A 153 17.25 17.25 -3.18
CA TRP A 153 16.59 16.64 -4.33
C TRP A 153 17.33 15.40 -4.82
N THR A 154 16.55 14.42 -5.24
CA THR A 154 17.05 13.27 -6.00
C THR A 154 17.46 13.69 -7.41
N ASP A 155 18.69 13.34 -7.77
CA ASP A 155 19.17 13.33 -9.14
C ASP A 155 18.55 12.14 -9.89
N VAL A 156 17.70 12.43 -10.88
CA VAL A 156 16.99 11.42 -11.66
C VAL A 156 17.89 10.74 -12.69
N ASP A 157 18.98 11.39 -13.08
CA ASP A 157 19.89 10.91 -14.12
C ASP A 157 20.96 9.96 -13.54
N SER A 158 21.04 9.86 -12.21
CA SER A 158 21.93 8.94 -11.48
C SER A 158 21.76 7.48 -11.97
N PRO A 159 22.81 6.86 -12.55
CA PRO A 159 22.75 5.48 -13.07
C PRO A 159 22.74 4.42 -11.96
N THR A 160 22.76 4.83 -10.69
CA THR A 160 22.71 3.93 -9.53
C THR A 160 21.30 3.79 -8.95
N LEU A 161 20.33 4.58 -9.40
CA LEU A 161 18.98 4.55 -8.85
C LEU A 161 18.12 3.39 -9.37
N ASP A 162 17.21 2.93 -8.51
CA ASP A 162 16.11 2.06 -8.90
C ASP A 162 14.97 2.86 -9.56
N ALA A 163 14.17 2.16 -10.38
CA ALA A 163 13.07 2.76 -11.15
C ALA A 163 11.99 3.40 -10.26
N TYR A 164 11.74 2.89 -9.04
CA TYR A 164 10.75 3.50 -8.13
C TYR A 164 11.25 4.85 -7.62
N THR A 165 12.49 4.92 -7.13
CA THR A 165 13.12 6.16 -6.65
C THR A 165 13.16 7.22 -7.76
N LYS A 166 13.59 6.86 -8.97
CA LYS A 166 13.53 7.75 -10.14
C LYS A 166 12.11 8.22 -10.46
N SER A 167 11.13 7.30 -10.50
CA SER A 167 9.74 7.64 -10.84
C SER A 167 9.11 8.64 -9.88
N LYS A 168 9.41 8.54 -8.57
CA LYS A 168 8.90 9.48 -7.56
C LYS A 168 9.53 10.85 -7.69
N ALA A 169 10.84 10.93 -7.91
CA ALA A 169 11.52 12.19 -8.16
C ALA A 169 11.05 12.88 -9.46
N ALA A 170 10.83 12.13 -10.53
CA ALA A 170 10.32 12.65 -11.80
C ALA A 170 8.86 13.11 -11.72
N ALA A 171 8.00 12.37 -11.01
CA ALA A 171 6.60 12.73 -10.78
C ALA A 171 6.45 14.01 -9.95
N GLU A 172 7.30 14.20 -8.93
CA GLU A 172 7.27 15.43 -8.13
C GLU A 172 7.77 16.64 -8.92
N LYS A 173 8.91 16.52 -9.63
CA LYS A 173 9.43 17.61 -10.49
C LYS A 173 8.37 18.03 -11.52
N ALA A 174 7.73 17.08 -12.19
CA ALA A 174 6.68 17.36 -13.16
C ALA A 174 5.45 18.10 -12.59
N ALA A 175 5.12 17.91 -11.30
CA ALA A 175 4.06 18.67 -10.65
C ALA A 175 4.47 20.13 -10.42
N TRP A 176 5.69 20.36 -9.92
CA TRP A 176 6.23 21.71 -9.73
C TRP A 176 6.38 22.47 -11.05
N ASP A 177 6.92 21.82 -12.08
CA ASP A 177 7.10 22.40 -13.41
C ASP A 177 5.73 22.77 -14.03
N TYR A 178 4.74 21.87 -13.97
CA TYR A 178 3.40 22.15 -14.47
C TYR A 178 2.76 23.37 -13.79
N VAL A 179 2.76 23.43 -12.46
CA VAL A 179 2.14 24.55 -11.71
C VAL A 179 2.88 25.87 -11.93
N LYS A 180 4.20 25.83 -12.14
CA LYS A 180 5.03 26.98 -12.49
C LYS A 180 4.72 27.52 -13.91
N GLU A 181 4.46 26.62 -14.86
CA GLU A 181 4.14 26.94 -16.26
C GLU A 181 2.71 27.45 -16.49
N LEU A 182 1.79 27.27 -15.53
CA LEU A 182 0.41 27.76 -15.66
C LEU A 182 0.30 29.30 -15.74
N PRO A 183 -0.70 29.84 -16.48
CA PRO A 183 -1.12 31.23 -16.35
C PRO A 183 -1.49 31.61 -14.91
N ASP A 184 -1.19 32.82 -14.48
CA ASP A 184 -1.40 33.26 -13.08
C ASP A 184 -2.88 33.27 -12.65
N ASP A 185 -3.82 33.39 -13.59
CA ASP A 185 -5.26 33.27 -13.37
C ASP A 185 -5.75 31.82 -13.22
N GLN A 186 -4.92 30.84 -13.56
CA GLN A 186 -5.20 29.39 -13.51
C GLN A 186 -4.36 28.66 -12.44
N LYS A 187 -3.42 29.35 -11.79
CA LYS A 187 -2.58 28.77 -10.73
C LYS A 187 -3.37 28.41 -9.47
N PHE A 188 -3.12 27.21 -8.98
CA PHE A 188 -3.45 26.76 -7.63
C PHE A 188 -2.15 26.58 -6.83
N GLU A 189 -2.25 26.61 -5.51
CA GLU A 189 -1.12 26.34 -4.62
C GLU A 189 -0.75 24.84 -4.65
N LEU A 190 0.54 24.52 -4.70
CA LEU A 190 1.02 23.13 -4.58
C LEU A 190 1.75 22.94 -3.26
N ALA A 191 1.26 22.05 -2.41
CA ALA A 191 2.00 21.55 -1.25
C ALA A 191 2.41 20.10 -1.52
N VAL A 192 3.65 19.72 -1.18
CA VAL A 192 4.11 18.34 -1.33
C VAL A 192 4.46 17.76 0.03
N VAL A 193 3.97 16.55 0.28
CA VAL A 193 4.33 15.75 1.44
C VAL A 193 5.27 14.64 1.00
N ASN A 194 6.46 14.58 1.61
CA ASN A 194 7.52 13.61 1.33
C ASN A 194 7.65 12.62 2.51
N PRO A 195 6.74 11.64 2.63
CA PRO A 195 6.82 10.66 3.71
C PRO A 195 8.02 9.72 3.53
N VAL A 196 8.62 9.32 4.64
CA VAL A 196 9.62 8.26 4.71
C VAL A 196 8.95 6.87 4.66
N LEU A 197 9.52 5.80 5.25
CA LEU A 197 8.83 4.52 5.32
C LEU A 197 7.59 4.61 6.24
N ILE A 198 6.40 4.68 5.64
CA ILE A 198 5.12 4.79 6.33
C ILE A 198 4.79 3.48 7.04
N MET A 199 4.77 3.48 8.37
CA MET A 199 4.38 2.37 9.24
C MET A 199 3.04 2.70 9.95
N GLY A 200 2.47 1.79 10.74
CA GLY A 200 1.23 2.03 11.49
C GLY A 200 0.04 1.13 11.09
N PRO A 201 -1.15 1.35 11.68
CA PRO A 201 -2.30 0.45 11.55
C PRO A 201 -2.92 0.49 10.13
N PRO A 202 -2.99 -0.63 9.38
CA PRO A 202 -3.91 -0.72 8.25
C PRO A 202 -5.36 -0.66 8.75
N LEU A 203 -6.24 0.05 8.02
CA LEU A 203 -7.68 0.11 8.36
C LEU A 203 -8.49 -1.09 7.83
N PHE A 204 -8.04 -1.74 6.76
CA PHE A 204 -8.77 -2.80 6.06
C PHE A 204 -7.85 -3.95 5.63
N GLU A 205 -8.37 -5.17 5.54
CA GLU A 205 -7.62 -6.36 5.08
C GLU A 205 -7.03 -6.16 3.68
N ALA A 206 -7.72 -5.42 2.80
CA ALA A 206 -7.25 -5.07 1.46
C ALA A 206 -5.89 -4.33 1.42
N HIS A 207 -5.44 -3.76 2.55
CA HIS A 207 -4.12 -3.14 2.69
C HIS A 207 -2.97 -4.16 2.88
N LYS A 208 -3.24 -5.47 3.00
CA LYS A 208 -2.22 -6.52 3.17
C LYS A 208 -1.10 -6.52 2.12
N ASN A 209 -1.41 -6.03 0.90
CA ASN A 209 -0.46 -5.93 -0.20
C ASN A 209 0.38 -4.63 -0.20
N ALA A 210 0.13 -3.68 0.71
CA ALA A 210 0.96 -2.48 0.84
C ALA A 210 2.35 -2.85 1.38
N THR A 211 3.41 -2.29 0.79
CA THR A 211 4.81 -2.68 1.04
C THR A 211 5.19 -2.71 2.52
N SER A 212 4.82 -1.68 3.29
CA SER A 212 5.07 -1.61 4.74
C SER A 212 4.35 -2.69 5.53
N VAL A 213 3.09 -3.00 5.16
CA VAL A 213 2.27 -4.05 5.77
C VAL A 213 2.87 -5.43 5.47
N SER A 214 3.38 -5.64 4.24
CA SER A 214 4.16 -6.83 3.88
C SER A 214 5.46 -6.96 4.67
N ILE A 215 6.24 -5.87 4.83
CA ILE A 215 7.49 -5.85 5.62
C ILE A 215 7.22 -6.24 7.08
N MET A 216 6.22 -5.63 7.73
CA MET A 216 5.85 -5.99 9.10
C MET A 216 5.31 -7.43 9.17
N GLY A 217 4.53 -7.86 8.18
CA GLY A 217 4.00 -9.21 8.06
C GLY A 217 5.11 -10.27 7.98
N GLN A 218 6.19 -10.01 7.24
CA GLN A 218 7.36 -10.89 7.17
C GLN A 218 8.11 -11.01 8.51
N ILE A 219 8.13 -9.95 9.32
CA ILE A 219 8.72 -9.97 10.67
C ILE A 219 7.84 -10.79 11.61
N VAL A 220 6.52 -10.54 11.65
CA VAL A 220 5.61 -11.19 12.59
C VAL A 220 5.37 -12.67 12.23
N ASN A 221 5.24 -13.00 10.95
CA ASN A 221 5.10 -14.38 10.47
C ASN A 221 6.44 -15.15 10.42
N LYS A 222 7.56 -14.52 10.83
CA LYS A 222 8.90 -15.13 10.87
C LYS A 222 9.37 -15.64 9.50
N SER A 223 9.06 -14.91 8.44
CA SER A 223 9.45 -15.24 7.05
C SER A 223 10.96 -15.11 6.79
N MET A 224 11.71 -14.55 7.75
CA MET A 224 13.18 -14.50 7.76
C MET A 224 13.73 -15.14 9.04
N PRO A 225 14.84 -15.90 8.97
CA PRO A 225 15.43 -16.56 10.15
C PRO A 225 16.10 -15.58 11.14
N GLY A 226 16.38 -14.35 10.68
CA GLY A 226 16.93 -13.24 11.44
C GLY A 226 16.86 -11.96 10.61
N VAL A 227 17.19 -10.82 11.21
CA VAL A 227 17.12 -9.50 10.56
C VAL A 227 18.48 -9.02 10.06
N PRO A 228 18.59 -8.45 8.84
CA PRO A 228 19.80 -7.77 8.39
C PRO A 228 20.07 -6.48 9.20
N ARG A 229 21.34 -6.09 9.33
CA ARG A 229 21.75 -4.83 10.00
C ARG A 229 21.57 -3.62 9.06
N VAL A 230 20.32 -3.27 8.78
CA VAL A 230 19.93 -2.07 8.01
C VAL A 230 19.02 -1.17 8.84
N SER A 231 19.04 0.13 8.53
CA SER A 231 18.15 1.13 9.11
C SER A 231 17.26 1.76 8.04
N PHE A 232 16.11 2.28 8.46
CA PHE A 232 15.18 3.01 7.62
C PHE A 232 14.64 4.23 8.39
N PRO A 233 14.56 5.42 7.78
CA PRO A 233 13.73 6.50 8.32
C PRO A 233 12.26 6.06 8.25
N MET A 234 11.53 6.18 9.36
CA MET A 234 10.13 5.72 9.51
C MET A 234 9.22 6.84 10.05
N CYS A 235 7.93 6.75 9.76
CA CYS A 235 6.87 7.62 10.28
C CYS A 235 5.53 6.88 10.42
N ASP A 236 4.58 7.42 11.18
CA ASP A 236 3.24 6.84 11.33
C ASP A 236 2.29 7.30 10.21
N VAL A 237 1.50 6.39 9.64
CA VAL A 237 0.47 6.68 8.63
C VAL A 237 -0.56 7.71 9.13
N ARG A 238 -0.84 7.75 10.43
CA ARG A 238 -1.72 8.73 11.06
C ARG A 238 -1.12 10.13 11.02
N ASP A 239 0.19 10.23 11.28
CA ASP A 239 0.94 11.50 11.21
C ASP A 239 1.06 11.98 9.76
N VAL A 240 1.32 11.07 8.81
CA VAL A 240 1.36 11.41 7.37
C VAL A 240 -0.01 11.89 6.89
N ALA A 241 -1.10 11.24 7.27
CA ALA A 241 -2.44 11.70 6.92
C ALA A 241 -2.76 13.08 7.54
N LYS A 242 -2.39 13.29 8.81
CA LYS A 242 -2.52 14.58 9.50
C LYS A 242 -1.70 15.68 8.82
N ALA A 243 -0.50 15.37 8.36
CA ALA A 243 0.34 16.28 7.58
C ALA A 243 -0.31 16.69 6.25
N HIS A 244 -1.05 15.79 5.57
CA HIS A 244 -1.82 16.16 4.38
C HIS A 244 -2.98 17.11 4.72
N VAL A 245 -3.75 16.83 5.78
CA VAL A 245 -4.85 17.70 6.23
C VAL A 245 -4.32 19.08 6.63
N LYS A 246 -3.20 19.16 7.34
CA LYS A 246 -2.59 20.46 7.72
C LYS A 246 -1.95 21.17 6.52
N ALA A 247 -1.34 20.45 5.58
CA ALA A 247 -0.83 21.02 4.33
C ALA A 247 -1.95 21.57 3.43
N LEU A 248 -3.17 21.01 3.49
CA LEU A 248 -4.33 21.55 2.80
C LEU A 248 -4.83 22.88 3.39
N THR A 249 -4.66 23.10 4.69
CA THR A 249 -5.30 24.20 5.43
C THR A 249 -4.39 25.36 5.83
N LEU A 250 -3.11 25.12 6.10
CA LEU A 250 -2.18 26.13 6.64
C LEU A 250 -1.55 26.96 5.51
N PRO A 251 -1.64 28.30 5.47
CA PRO A 251 -1.00 29.13 4.44
C PRO A 251 0.50 28.87 4.28
N GLU A 252 1.20 28.62 5.40
CA GLU A 252 2.63 28.38 5.49
C GLU A 252 3.06 27.06 4.83
N ALA A 253 2.11 26.19 4.52
CA ALA A 253 2.35 24.94 3.81
C ALA A 253 2.27 25.04 2.28
N ALA A 254 1.69 26.11 1.74
CA ALA A 254 1.56 26.33 0.31
C ALA A 254 2.92 26.53 -0.37
N ASN A 255 3.06 26.04 -1.60
CA ASN A 255 4.24 26.19 -2.47
C ASN A 255 5.54 25.72 -1.79
N ASN A 256 5.42 24.71 -0.92
CA ASN A 256 6.51 24.12 -0.14
C ASN A 256 6.44 22.59 -0.14
N ARG A 257 7.59 21.97 0.11
CA ARG A 257 7.73 20.54 0.44
C ARG A 257 7.73 20.37 1.96
N HIS A 258 7.40 19.17 2.45
CA HIS A 258 7.38 18.83 3.88
C HIS A 258 7.71 17.35 4.08
N ILE A 259 8.82 17.03 4.74
CA ILE A 259 9.20 15.67 5.09
C ILE A 259 8.41 15.23 6.32
N VAL A 260 7.83 14.02 6.28
CA VAL A 260 7.17 13.43 7.44
C VAL A 260 8.01 12.27 7.94
N TYR A 261 8.64 12.46 9.11
CA TYR A 261 9.66 11.60 9.70
C TYR A 261 9.53 11.57 11.23
N THR A 262 9.66 10.38 11.82
CA THR A 262 9.69 10.16 13.28
C THR A 262 11.12 9.86 13.74
N ASP A 263 11.73 8.78 13.24
CA ASP A 263 13.09 8.34 13.60
C ASP A 263 13.69 7.36 12.56
N THR A 264 15.01 7.21 12.51
CA THR A 264 15.73 6.22 11.68
C THR A 264 16.04 4.96 12.49
N VAL A 265 15.11 4.01 12.45
CA VAL A 265 15.13 2.80 13.28
C VAL A 265 15.85 1.65 12.57
N TRP A 266 16.70 0.89 13.29
CA TRP A 266 17.26 -0.36 12.79
C TRP A 266 16.21 -1.46 12.71
N MET A 267 16.28 -2.32 11.70
CA MET A 267 15.34 -3.45 11.54
C MET A 267 15.31 -4.39 12.75
N LYS A 268 16.42 -4.48 13.50
CA LYS A 268 16.52 -5.18 14.78
C LYS A 268 15.70 -4.52 15.88
N ASP A 269 15.74 -3.20 15.98
CA ASP A 269 15.12 -2.47 17.09
C ASP A 269 13.59 -2.41 16.89
N MET A 270 13.13 -2.24 15.64
CA MET A 270 11.74 -2.51 15.24
C MET A 270 11.30 -3.95 15.62
N ALA A 271 12.09 -4.97 15.27
CA ALA A 271 11.78 -6.35 15.63
C ALA A 271 11.79 -6.59 17.15
N MET A 272 12.62 -5.87 17.92
CA MET A 272 12.63 -5.94 19.38
C MET A 272 11.43 -5.22 20.02
N ALA A 273 10.99 -4.08 19.48
CA ALA A 273 9.79 -3.37 19.93
C ALA A 273 8.53 -4.23 19.76
N VAL A 274 8.37 -4.86 18.59
CA VAL A 274 7.29 -5.83 18.33
C VAL A 274 7.45 -7.09 19.22
N ALA A 275 8.68 -7.60 19.37
CA ALA A 275 8.93 -8.75 20.24
C ALA A 275 8.57 -8.52 21.71
N LYS A 276 8.79 -7.31 22.24
CA LYS A 276 8.49 -6.93 23.62
C LYS A 276 7.00 -7.11 23.93
N GLU A 277 6.13 -6.69 23.02
CA GLU A 277 4.67 -6.71 23.19
C GLU A 277 4.03 -8.07 22.81
N PHE A 278 4.51 -8.70 21.73
CA PHE A 278 3.84 -9.87 21.15
C PHE A 278 4.45 -11.23 21.52
N LYS A 279 5.69 -11.32 22.04
CA LYS A 279 6.22 -12.60 22.57
C LYS A 279 5.40 -13.14 23.76
N PRO A 280 4.98 -12.33 24.76
CA PRO A 280 4.07 -12.79 25.82
C PRO A 280 2.73 -13.33 25.29
N GLN A 281 2.29 -12.81 24.15
CA GLN A 281 1.04 -13.17 23.46
C GLN A 281 1.18 -14.39 22.53
N GLY A 282 2.36 -15.01 22.47
CA GLY A 282 2.61 -16.25 21.74
C GLY A 282 3.22 -16.10 20.34
N TYR A 283 3.70 -14.92 19.95
CA TYR A 283 4.34 -14.69 18.66
C TYR A 283 5.86 -14.94 18.70
N SER A 284 6.42 -15.56 17.66
CA SER A 284 7.85 -15.95 17.57
C SER A 284 8.69 -14.94 16.75
N ILE A 285 8.71 -13.67 17.16
CA ILE A 285 9.39 -12.59 16.43
C ILE A 285 10.93 -12.82 16.34
N PRO A 286 11.55 -12.81 15.15
CA PRO A 286 12.99 -13.02 14.97
C PRO A 286 13.79 -11.76 15.33
N THR A 287 14.39 -11.75 16.53
CA THR A 287 15.19 -10.63 17.05
C THR A 287 16.71 -10.79 16.88
N SER A 288 17.16 -11.88 16.26
CA SER A 288 18.58 -12.16 16.01
C SER A 288 19.07 -11.43 14.77
N GLN A 289 20.18 -10.70 14.88
CA GLN A 289 20.81 -10.02 13.75
C GLN A 289 21.65 -11.00 12.93
N LEU A 290 21.48 -11.00 11.61
CA LEU A 290 22.25 -11.85 10.70
C LEU A 290 23.71 -11.35 10.58
N PRO A 291 24.72 -12.24 10.66
CA PRO A 291 26.10 -11.92 10.29
C PRO A 291 26.21 -11.46 8.84
N TYR A 292 27.10 -10.50 8.56
CA TYR A 292 27.27 -9.92 7.21
C TYR A 292 27.48 -10.99 6.13
N PHE A 293 28.28 -12.01 6.41
CA PHE A 293 28.53 -13.14 5.49
C PHE A 293 27.24 -13.86 5.04
N MET A 294 26.25 -14.03 5.93
CA MET A 294 24.97 -14.66 5.56
C MET A 294 24.12 -13.77 4.65
N VAL A 295 24.11 -12.45 4.91
CA VAL A 295 23.42 -11.48 4.04
C VAL A 295 24.13 -11.37 2.68
N TRP A 296 25.47 -11.44 2.67
CA TRP A 296 26.30 -11.44 1.47
C TRP A 296 26.05 -12.68 0.60
N MET A 297 26.05 -13.88 1.19
CA MET A 297 25.66 -15.11 0.47
C MET A 297 24.24 -15.04 -0.07
N ALA A 298 23.27 -14.51 0.69
CA ALA A 298 21.91 -14.29 0.19
C ALA A 298 21.88 -13.34 -1.02
N GLY A 299 22.75 -12.32 -1.05
CA GLY A 299 22.96 -11.44 -2.21
C GLY A 299 23.56 -12.15 -3.44
N CYS A 300 24.26 -13.27 -3.29
CA CYS A 300 24.71 -14.07 -4.44
C CYS A 300 23.53 -14.68 -5.21
N PHE A 301 22.44 -15.02 -4.52
CA PHE A 301 21.25 -15.66 -5.10
C PHE A 301 20.08 -14.69 -5.34
N ASN A 302 20.07 -13.52 -4.69
CA ASN A 302 19.01 -12.53 -4.81
C ASN A 302 19.56 -11.14 -5.19
N LYS A 303 19.28 -10.71 -6.43
CA LYS A 303 19.70 -9.39 -6.97
C LYS A 303 19.17 -8.21 -6.15
N GLY A 304 17.99 -8.30 -5.56
CA GLY A 304 17.42 -7.27 -4.68
C GLY A 304 18.25 -7.10 -3.40
N ILE A 305 18.58 -8.19 -2.72
CA ILE A 305 19.46 -8.18 -1.55
C ILE A 305 20.85 -7.62 -1.92
N LYS A 306 21.40 -8.04 -3.07
CA LYS A 306 22.69 -7.55 -3.57
C LYS A 306 22.72 -6.04 -3.79
N ASN A 307 21.69 -5.50 -4.46
CA ASN A 307 21.71 -4.13 -4.97
C ASN A 307 21.14 -3.12 -3.98
N THR A 308 20.16 -3.49 -3.14
CA THR A 308 19.47 -2.55 -2.24
C THR A 308 19.80 -2.75 -0.76
N VAL A 309 20.02 -4.01 -0.32
CA VAL A 309 20.26 -4.31 1.11
C VAL A 309 21.74 -4.19 1.44
N LEU A 310 22.63 -4.90 0.72
CA LEU A 310 24.07 -4.93 1.03
C LEU A 310 24.73 -3.55 1.11
N PRO A 311 24.51 -2.60 0.17
CA PRO A 311 25.20 -1.31 0.23
C PRO A 311 24.75 -0.43 1.41
N ARG A 312 23.58 -0.72 1.99
CA ARG A 312 23.01 -0.04 3.17
C ARG A 312 23.36 -0.70 4.51
N VAL A 313 24.01 -1.86 4.52
CA VAL A 313 24.34 -2.56 5.77
C VAL A 313 25.25 -1.70 6.66
N GLY A 314 24.84 -1.50 7.91
CA GLY A 314 25.59 -0.73 8.90
C GLY A 314 25.54 0.80 8.73
N LYS A 315 24.75 1.33 7.78
CA LYS A 315 24.60 2.77 7.56
C LYS A 315 23.31 3.32 8.17
N ILE A 316 23.29 4.63 8.40
CA ILE A 316 22.16 5.43 8.90
C ILE A 316 21.89 6.53 7.87
N ILE A 317 20.61 6.80 7.60
CA ILE A 317 20.18 8.00 6.85
C ILE A 317 19.71 9.01 7.89
N LYS A 318 20.24 10.24 7.84
CA LYS A 318 19.83 11.34 8.72
C LYS A 318 18.89 12.27 7.96
N THR A 319 17.79 12.67 8.56
CA THR A 319 16.86 13.65 7.98
C THR A 319 16.24 14.47 9.11
N ASP A 320 15.58 15.56 8.73
CA ASP A 320 15.00 16.54 9.63
C ASP A 320 13.47 16.49 9.59
N ASN A 321 12.81 16.88 10.68
CA ASN A 321 11.35 17.01 10.76
C ASN A 321 10.89 18.35 11.37
N THR A 322 11.77 19.35 11.44
CA THR A 322 11.47 20.68 11.99
C THR A 322 10.27 21.30 11.29
N ARG A 323 10.15 21.17 9.96
CA ARG A 323 8.98 21.67 9.21
C ARG A 323 7.69 20.90 9.54
N MET A 324 7.75 19.59 9.74
CA MET A 324 6.61 18.79 10.19
C MET A 324 6.13 19.24 11.59
N THR A 325 7.03 19.51 12.51
CA THR A 325 6.68 19.92 13.89
C THR A 325 6.31 21.39 14.03
N GLU A 326 7.00 22.31 13.35
CA GLU A 326 6.85 23.76 13.49
C GLU A 326 5.88 24.37 12.47
N VAL A 327 5.95 23.96 11.19
CA VAL A 327 5.09 24.52 10.12
C VAL A 327 3.75 23.79 10.07
N LEU A 328 3.75 22.45 10.11
CA LEU A 328 2.49 21.68 10.04
C LEU A 328 1.84 21.41 11.42
N GLY A 329 2.56 21.68 12.52
CA GLY A 329 2.08 21.39 13.89
C GLY A 329 1.89 19.88 14.17
N VAL A 330 2.50 19.01 13.37
CA VAL A 330 2.38 17.55 13.50
C VAL A 330 3.50 17.02 14.38
N GLN A 331 3.18 16.81 15.65
CA GLN A 331 4.07 16.09 16.58
C GLN A 331 4.09 14.59 16.21
N PRO A 332 5.26 13.95 16.11
CA PRO A 332 5.37 12.56 15.69
C PRO A 332 4.85 11.59 16.76
N THR A 333 4.12 10.57 16.33
CA THR A 333 3.70 9.43 17.15
C THR A 333 4.93 8.62 17.60
N PRO A 334 5.05 8.21 18.88
CA PRO A 334 6.16 7.38 19.35
C PRO A 334 6.26 6.07 18.56
N ILE A 335 7.46 5.76 18.04
CA ILE A 335 7.61 4.74 16.99
C ILE A 335 7.31 3.32 17.47
N GLU A 336 7.47 3.01 18.76
CA GLU A 336 7.00 1.75 19.33
C GLU A 336 5.48 1.60 19.28
N ASN A 337 4.72 2.68 19.49
CA ASN A 337 3.26 2.66 19.37
C ASN A 337 2.87 2.41 17.90
N THR A 338 3.53 3.07 16.95
CA THR A 338 3.36 2.83 15.52
C THR A 338 3.55 1.35 15.15
N PHE A 339 4.58 0.68 15.67
CA PHE A 339 4.77 -0.75 15.43
C PHE A 339 3.75 -1.63 16.17
N GLN A 340 3.33 -1.26 17.38
CA GLN A 340 2.37 -2.04 18.17
C GLN A 340 0.97 -1.96 17.55
N ASP A 341 0.45 -0.76 17.31
CA ASP A 341 -0.85 -0.52 16.69
C ASP A 341 -0.93 -1.16 15.31
N MET A 342 0.17 -1.13 14.54
CA MET A 342 0.30 -1.84 13.27
C MET A 342 0.06 -3.34 13.40
N VAL A 343 0.75 -4.02 14.32
CA VAL A 343 0.62 -5.47 14.48
C VAL A 343 -0.71 -5.85 15.13
N TYR A 344 -1.25 -5.03 16.04
CA TYR A 344 -2.60 -5.22 16.58
C TYR A 344 -3.66 -5.19 15.46
N ALA A 345 -3.68 -4.13 14.65
CA ALA A 345 -4.62 -4.02 13.52
C ALA A 345 -4.42 -5.12 12.47
N MET A 346 -3.18 -5.54 12.18
CA MET A 346 -2.91 -6.65 11.27
C MET A 346 -3.41 -8.01 11.79
N VAL A 347 -3.45 -8.23 13.11
CA VAL A 347 -4.03 -9.46 13.69
C VAL A 347 -5.55 -9.41 13.70
N ASP A 348 -6.15 -8.27 14.07
CA ASP A 348 -7.61 -8.13 14.12
C ASP A 348 -8.27 -8.15 12.73
N LEU A 349 -7.59 -7.58 11.72
CA LEU A 349 -8.01 -7.67 10.32
C LEU A 349 -7.65 -9.01 9.65
N GLY A 350 -7.11 -10.00 10.38
CA GLY A 350 -6.77 -11.32 9.83
C GLY A 350 -5.57 -11.37 8.87
N ILE A 351 -4.90 -10.23 8.61
CA ILE A 351 -3.68 -10.13 7.79
C ILE A 351 -2.53 -10.98 8.38
N VAL A 352 -2.51 -11.14 9.70
CA VAL A 352 -1.59 -12.00 10.46
C VAL A 352 -2.39 -12.99 11.29
N ARG A 353 -1.90 -14.23 11.38
CA ARG A 353 -2.53 -15.30 12.16
C ARG A 353 -2.67 -14.91 13.64
N LYS A 354 -3.91 -14.87 14.14
CA LYS A 354 -4.25 -14.69 15.56
C LYS A 354 -3.68 -15.83 16.41
N ALA A 355 -2.83 -15.51 17.39
CA ALA A 355 -2.22 -16.50 18.27
C ALA A 355 -3.15 -16.90 19.43
N LYS A 356 -3.02 -18.13 19.96
CA LYS A 356 -3.88 -18.65 21.06
C LYS A 356 -3.82 -17.84 22.37
N LYS A 357 -2.82 -16.96 22.54
CA LYS A 357 -2.65 -16.08 23.71
C LYS A 357 -2.71 -14.58 23.36
N TYR A 358 -3.14 -14.25 22.14
CA TYR A 358 -3.35 -12.87 21.72
C TYR A 358 -4.44 -12.21 22.57
N LYS A 359 -4.18 -10.98 23.00
CA LYS A 359 -5.17 -10.09 23.60
C LYS A 359 -5.39 -8.95 22.63
N GLN A 360 -6.65 -8.59 22.40
CA GLN A 360 -6.96 -7.45 21.55
C GLN A 360 -6.46 -6.14 22.18
N ALA A 361 -6.13 -5.15 21.37
CA ALA A 361 -5.62 -3.87 21.86
C ALA A 361 -6.62 -3.17 22.78
N GLY A 362 -6.17 -2.77 23.97
CA GLY A 362 -6.94 -1.89 24.85
C GLY A 362 -6.96 -0.46 24.30
N SER A 363 -8.00 -0.12 23.53
CA SER A 363 -8.42 1.26 23.19
C SER A 363 -7.32 2.21 22.70
N ARG A 364 -6.39 1.75 21.83
CA ARG A 364 -5.32 2.60 21.22
C ARG A 364 -5.40 2.80 19.72
N ALA A 365 -6.06 1.88 19.01
CA ALA A 365 -6.34 1.99 17.59
C ALA A 365 -7.78 1.56 17.33
N GLU A 366 -8.66 2.53 17.06
CA GLU A 366 -10.02 2.27 16.61
C GLU A 366 -10.00 1.85 15.13
N VAL A 367 -9.82 0.55 14.90
CA VAL A 367 -10.12 -0.08 13.61
C VAL A 367 -11.65 -0.15 13.50
N PRO A 368 -12.27 0.31 12.38
CA PRO A 368 -13.71 0.20 12.19
C PRO A 368 -14.18 -1.26 12.34
N ALA A 369 -15.22 -1.48 13.14
CA ALA A 369 -15.73 -2.83 13.40
C ALA A 369 -16.29 -3.45 12.11
N VAL A 370 -15.63 -4.50 11.61
CA VAL A 370 -16.12 -5.28 10.48
C VAL A 370 -17.20 -6.25 10.97
N ASN A 371 -18.46 -5.81 10.89
CA ASN A 371 -19.61 -6.68 11.14
C ASN A 371 -19.74 -7.69 9.98
N GLY A 372 -19.01 -8.80 10.08
CA GLY A 372 -19.29 -10.03 9.35
C GLY A 372 -20.11 -10.96 10.23
N GLU A 373 -21.35 -11.22 9.84
CA GLU A 373 -22.19 -12.21 10.53
C GLU A 373 -21.60 -13.60 10.33
N VAL A 374 -21.38 -14.33 11.44
CA VAL A 374 -21.04 -15.74 11.43
C VAL A 374 -22.30 -16.49 11.88
N GLU A 375 -22.89 -17.25 10.98
CA GLU A 375 -24.03 -18.11 11.30
C GLU A 375 -23.61 -19.19 12.30
N GLU A 376 -24.10 -19.09 13.55
CA GLU A 376 -24.09 -20.23 14.47
C GLU A 376 -25.23 -21.18 14.10
N GLU A 377 -24.92 -22.37 13.59
CA GLU A 377 -25.90 -23.47 13.48
C GLU A 377 -26.42 -23.87 14.88
N LYS A 378 -27.55 -23.27 15.29
CA LYS A 378 -28.29 -23.71 16.47
C LYS A 378 -29.23 -24.84 16.09
N LYS A 379 -28.95 -26.03 16.65
CA LYS A 379 -29.90 -27.15 16.64
C LYS A 379 -31.19 -26.72 17.33
N GLU A 380 -32.33 -26.93 16.67
CA GLU A 380 -33.64 -26.83 17.31
C GLU A 380 -33.85 -28.04 18.24
N GLU A 381 -33.91 -27.80 19.54
CA GLU A 381 -34.65 -28.69 20.45
C GLU A 381 -36.11 -28.23 20.47
N LYS A 382 -37.04 -29.13 20.11
CA LYS A 382 -38.48 -28.83 20.09
C LYS A 382 -39.13 -29.26 21.40
N GLU A 383 -39.29 -28.33 22.33
CA GLU A 383 -40.34 -28.44 23.35
C GLU A 383 -41.69 -28.10 22.72
N GLY A 384 -42.65 -29.02 22.81
CA GLY A 384 -44.01 -28.85 22.29
C GLY A 384 -44.97 -28.37 23.37
N GLU A 385 -45.59 -27.22 23.17
CA GLU A 385 -46.62 -26.68 24.06
C GLU A 385 -47.93 -27.49 23.94
N LYS A 386 -48.63 -27.67 25.06
CA LYS A 386 -49.88 -28.46 25.13
C LYS A 386 -51.12 -27.60 24.89
N THR A 387 -52.05 -28.13 24.10
CA THR A 387 -53.49 -27.86 24.23
C THR A 387 -54.27 -29.18 24.12
N GLU A 388 -55.47 -29.21 24.70
CA GLU A 388 -56.26 -30.43 24.94
C GLU A 388 -57.26 -30.72 23.81
N GLU A 389 -57.55 -32.01 23.53
CA GLU A 389 -58.87 -32.63 23.77
C GLU A 389 -58.95 -34.08 23.21
N GLY A 390 -59.59 -34.99 23.98
CA GLY A 390 -60.37 -36.15 23.49
C GLY A 390 -59.67 -37.37 22.86
N GLY A 391 -59.87 -38.57 23.46
CA GLY A 391 -59.64 -39.87 22.77
C GLY A 391 -59.34 -41.05 23.70
N GLU A 392 -60.16 -42.10 23.69
CA GLU A 392 -60.00 -43.31 24.51
C GLU A 392 -58.93 -44.30 24.00
N LYS A 393 -58.47 -45.22 24.88
CA LYS A 393 -57.94 -46.59 24.59
C LYS A 393 -56.57 -46.72 23.90
N GLU A 394 -55.81 -47.81 24.00
CA GLU A 394 -55.73 -48.95 24.96
C GLU A 394 -54.33 -49.62 24.84
N LEU A 395 -53.86 -50.26 25.93
CA LEU A 395 -52.88 -51.38 25.98
C LEU A 395 -51.38 -51.17 25.62
N GLU A 396 -50.60 -52.14 26.12
CA GLU A 396 -49.13 -52.36 26.13
C GLU A 396 -48.73 -53.47 25.11
N PRO A 397 -47.49 -54.03 25.06
CA PRO A 397 -46.12 -53.46 24.96
C PRO A 397 -45.22 -54.19 23.90
N GLU A 398 -43.88 -54.09 24.03
CA GLU A 398 -42.82 -54.99 23.48
C GLU A 398 -42.64 -55.01 21.93
N ASP A 399 -41.53 -55.44 21.30
CA ASP A 399 -40.22 -56.05 21.67
C ASP A 399 -39.10 -55.49 20.72
N LYS A 400 -37.81 -55.34 21.07
CA LYS A 400 -36.62 -56.26 21.09
C LYS A 400 -36.02 -56.76 19.75
N GLU A 401 -34.75 -57.19 19.85
CA GLU A 401 -33.77 -57.72 18.85
C GLU A 401 -33.24 -56.72 17.80
N GLU A 402 -31.94 -56.60 17.47
CA GLU A 402 -30.76 -57.49 17.35
C GLU A 402 -30.62 -58.32 16.05
N LYS A 403 -29.78 -57.83 15.13
CA LYS A 403 -28.61 -58.45 14.44
C LYS A 403 -27.92 -57.35 13.58
N LYS A 404 -26.59 -57.22 13.39
CA LYS A 404 -25.42 -58.11 13.22
C LYS A 404 -25.19 -58.63 11.80
N ASP A 405 -23.90 -58.86 11.52
CA ASP A 405 -23.25 -59.42 10.33
C ASP A 405 -23.32 -58.50 9.08
N ALA A 406 -22.25 -58.01 8.44
CA ALA A 406 -20.80 -58.28 8.38
C ALA A 406 -20.34 -59.48 7.53
N GLU A 407 -19.81 -59.20 6.33
CA GLU A 407 -18.70 -59.96 5.72
C GLU A 407 -17.91 -59.09 4.70
N GLU A 408 -16.80 -59.64 4.18
CA GLU A 408 -15.55 -58.93 3.80
C GLU A 408 -15.16 -59.19 2.30
N ILE A 409 -13.88 -58.95 1.92
CA ILE A 409 -13.15 -59.57 0.77
C ILE A 409 -13.46 -58.99 -0.65
N LYS A 410 -12.51 -58.64 -1.54
CA LYS A 410 -11.01 -58.55 -1.55
C LYS A 410 -10.46 -57.67 -2.71
N ASP A 411 -9.14 -57.35 -2.63
CA ASP A 411 -8.07 -57.17 -3.65
C ASP A 411 -8.41 -56.99 -5.16
N ASP A 412 -7.67 -56.25 -6.00
CA ASP A 412 -6.20 -56.35 -6.25
C ASP A 412 -5.57 -55.10 -6.97
N LYS A 413 -4.28 -55.18 -7.39
CA LYS A 413 -3.42 -54.16 -8.05
C LYS A 413 -2.65 -54.78 -9.27
N PRO A 414 -1.67 -54.10 -9.90
CA PRO A 414 -1.67 -52.81 -10.61
C PRO A 414 -1.14 -52.96 -12.07
N ALA A 415 -0.95 -51.86 -12.83
CA ALA A 415 -0.18 -51.88 -14.08
C ALA A 415 0.50 -50.54 -14.44
N GLU A 416 1.69 -50.59 -15.03
CA GLU A 416 2.42 -49.46 -15.66
C GLU A 416 2.40 -49.58 -17.19
N LYS A 417 2.61 -48.48 -17.92
CA LYS A 417 3.43 -48.47 -19.16
C LYS A 417 3.89 -47.07 -19.60
N LYS A 418 4.76 -47.04 -20.62
CA LYS A 418 5.68 -45.94 -21.01
C LYS A 418 5.33 -45.26 -22.34
N GLU A 419 5.89 -44.05 -22.48
CA GLU A 419 6.54 -43.43 -23.66
C GLU A 419 6.31 -44.02 -25.07
N GLU A 420 6.01 -43.15 -26.04
CA GLU A 420 6.85 -42.92 -27.25
C GLU A 420 6.30 -41.77 -28.13
N GLU A 421 7.16 -40.86 -28.61
CA GLU A 421 7.23 -40.39 -30.01
C GLU A 421 8.41 -39.43 -30.23
N LYS A 422 9.00 -39.43 -31.45
CA LYS A 422 10.24 -38.70 -31.79
C LYS A 422 10.45 -38.64 -33.31
N GLU A 423 11.03 -37.55 -33.82
CA GLU A 423 11.59 -37.42 -35.20
C GLU A 423 10.54 -37.49 -36.36
N GLU A 424 10.72 -36.95 -37.57
CA GLU A 424 11.77 -36.11 -38.19
C GLU A 424 11.21 -35.34 -39.42
N LYS A 425 11.80 -34.20 -39.81
CA LYS A 425 12.23 -33.88 -41.20
C LYS A 425 12.93 -32.53 -41.37
N LYS A 426 13.63 -32.38 -42.51
CA LYS A 426 14.69 -31.38 -42.79
C LYS A 426 14.86 -31.21 -44.33
N GLU A 427 15.49 -30.11 -44.78
CA GLU A 427 15.99 -29.86 -46.18
C GLU A 427 14.87 -29.74 -47.27
N GLU A 428 15.01 -29.13 -48.45
CA GLU A 428 16.02 -28.31 -49.20
C GLU A 428 15.27 -27.57 -50.36
N GLU A 429 15.72 -26.58 -51.16
CA GLU A 429 16.87 -25.65 -51.27
C GLU A 429 16.44 -24.48 -52.23
N THR A 430 17.34 -23.53 -52.53
CA THR A 430 17.40 -22.56 -53.65
C THR A 430 16.71 -21.18 -53.49
N GLY A 431 17.32 -20.14 -54.11
CA GLY A 431 16.73 -18.79 -54.20
C GLY A 431 17.55 -17.71 -54.93
N GLY A 432 18.88 -17.68 -54.78
CA GLY A 432 19.77 -16.66 -55.37
C GLY A 432 19.69 -15.26 -54.70
N GLY A 433 20.57 -14.29 -54.99
CA GLY A 433 21.79 -14.33 -55.82
C GLY A 433 22.03 -13.00 -56.56
N GLY A 434 23.21 -12.38 -56.41
CA GLY A 434 23.64 -11.22 -57.21
C GLY A 434 24.24 -10.06 -56.41
N ALA A 435 25.56 -9.86 -56.55
CA ALA A 435 26.30 -8.74 -55.93
C ALA A 435 26.34 -7.48 -56.83
N LYS A 436 26.64 -6.30 -56.25
CA LYS A 436 27.87 -5.58 -56.63
C LYS A 436 28.33 -4.44 -55.71
N GLU A 437 29.56 -4.00 -55.98
CA GLU A 437 30.43 -3.10 -55.22
C GLU A 437 30.23 -1.60 -55.54
N GLU A 438 30.76 -0.73 -54.67
CA GLU A 438 31.27 0.64 -54.96
C GLU A 438 30.26 1.73 -55.46
N LYS A 439 30.45 3.05 -55.27
CA LYS A 439 31.61 3.88 -54.86
C LYS A 439 31.18 5.30 -54.41
N LYS A 440 32.03 5.96 -53.58
CA LYS A 440 32.36 7.42 -53.53
C LYS A 440 31.29 8.52 -53.33
N GLU A 441 31.64 9.47 -52.43
CA GLU A 441 31.48 10.95 -52.51
C GLU A 441 30.06 11.57 -52.62
N GLY A 442 29.78 12.78 -52.10
CA GLY A 442 30.59 13.74 -51.33
C GLY A 442 29.92 15.14 -51.33
N GLU A 443 30.19 15.96 -50.30
CA GLU A 443 29.68 17.35 -50.14
C GLU A 443 28.13 17.44 -49.92
N ALA A 444 27.52 18.52 -49.41
CA ALA A 444 28.00 19.87 -49.07
C ALA A 444 27.36 20.45 -47.77
N GLU A 445 27.72 21.68 -47.44
CA GLU A 445 27.39 22.45 -46.22
C GLU A 445 25.88 22.70 -45.96
N LYS A 446 25.46 22.69 -44.69
CA LYS A 446 25.28 23.94 -43.89
C LYS A 446 24.99 23.71 -42.42
#